data_AF-A0A9R1CU68-F1
#
_entry.id   AF-A0A9R1CU68-F1
#
_cell.length_a   1.000
_cell.length_b   1.000
_cell.length_c   1.000
_cell.angle_alpha   90.00
_cell.angle_beta   90.00
_cell.angle_gamma   90.00
#
_symmetry.space_group_name_H-M   'P 1'
#
loop_
_entity.id
_entity.type
_entity.pdbx_description
1 polymer ?
#
loop_
_entity_poly.entity_id
_entity_poly.type
_entity_poly.pdbx_seq_one_letter_code
_entity_poly.pdbx_strand_id
1 'polypeptide(L)'
;MPSDLIEYDEDHRRDDPGPDRQGAFKRGWGAAVKGDDESSRYNDDPELTNLTWDNLGYRLGRLFGPTSKERQQELFEWCVAQQEEDTE
;
A
#
# COMPACT_ATOMS: atom_id res chain seq x y z
N MET A 1 -11.35 3.17 12.97
CA MET A 1 -10.38 3.23 11.87
C MET A 1 -10.80 4.38 10.98
N PRO A 2 -9.90 5.28 10.57
CA PRO A 2 -10.24 6.29 9.56
C PRO A 2 -10.75 5.56 8.31
N SER A 3 -11.93 5.94 7.82
CA SER A 3 -12.56 5.42 6.58
C SER A 3 -11.62 5.51 5.38
N ASP A 4 -10.82 6.56 5.38
CA ASP A 4 -10.01 7.04 4.26
C ASP A 4 -8.82 6.11 3.95
N LEU A 5 -8.49 5.18 4.85
CA LEU A 5 -7.44 4.18 4.62
C LEU A 5 -7.91 3.01 3.73
N ILE A 6 -9.22 2.79 3.62
CA ILE A 6 -9.77 1.64 2.90
C ILE A 6 -10.37 2.08 1.56
N GLU A 7 -10.91 3.29 1.48
CA GLU A 7 -11.51 3.83 0.25
C GLU A 7 -10.44 4.36 -0.72
N TYR A 8 -10.67 4.17 -2.02
CA TYR A 8 -9.86 4.72 -3.11
C TYR A 8 -10.76 5.00 -4.31
N ASP A 9 -10.44 6.03 -5.09
CA ASP A 9 -11.25 6.46 -6.23
C ASP A 9 -10.90 5.64 -7.49
N GLU A 10 -9.61 5.41 -7.74
CA GLU A 10 -9.11 4.67 -8.90
C GLU A 10 -8.01 3.67 -8.53
N ASP A 11 -8.00 2.48 -9.14
CA ASP A 11 -6.94 1.48 -8.98
C ASP A 11 -5.88 1.60 -10.08
N HIS A 12 -4.74 2.19 -9.73
CA HIS A 12 -3.58 2.39 -10.60
C HIS A 12 -2.47 1.34 -10.38
N ARG A 13 -2.72 0.25 -9.63
CA ARG A 13 -1.75 -0.86 -9.50
C ARG A 13 -1.41 -1.48 -10.86
N ARG A 14 -2.26 -1.28 -11.87
CA ARG A 14 -2.07 -1.70 -13.27
C ARG A 14 -1.22 -0.73 -14.10
N ASP A 15 -1.36 0.58 -13.86
CA ASP A 15 -0.73 1.62 -14.66
C ASP A 15 0.74 1.83 -14.29
N ASP A 16 1.12 1.49 -13.06
CA ASP A 16 2.51 1.49 -12.60
C ASP A 16 3.03 0.07 -12.36
N PRO A 17 3.33 -0.71 -13.43
CA PRO A 17 3.95 -2.02 -13.26
C PRO A 17 5.45 -1.90 -12.99
N GLY A 18 5.96 -0.71 -12.61
CA GLY A 18 7.38 -0.41 -12.46
C GLY A 18 8.16 -1.56 -11.81
N PRO A 19 9.47 -1.69 -12.10
CA PRO A 19 10.24 -2.92 -11.92
C PRO A 19 10.33 -3.46 -10.48
N ASP A 20 9.72 -2.76 -9.50
CA ASP A 20 9.79 -3.07 -8.09
C ASP A 20 8.44 -2.83 -7.36
N ARG A 21 7.34 -3.43 -7.86
CA ARG A 21 6.03 -3.45 -7.18
C ARG A 21 6.16 -3.87 -5.70
N GLN A 22 6.99 -4.88 -5.46
CA GLN A 22 7.27 -5.42 -4.14
C GLN A 22 8.00 -4.43 -3.24
N GLY A 23 9.04 -3.75 -3.75
CA GLY A 23 9.73 -2.74 -2.97
C GLY A 23 8.90 -1.48 -2.76
N ALA A 24 8.03 -1.10 -3.69
CA ALA A 24 7.02 -0.07 -3.50
C ALA A 24 6.12 -0.41 -2.29
N PHE A 25 5.52 -1.60 -2.30
CA PHE A 25 4.72 -2.09 -1.18
C PHE A 25 5.48 -2.06 0.15
N LYS A 26 6.72 -2.55 0.19
CA LYS A 26 7.55 -2.57 1.41
C LYS A 26 7.93 -1.16 1.88
N ARG A 27 8.17 -0.22 0.97
CA ARG A 27 8.43 1.20 1.30
C ARG A 27 7.21 1.83 1.96
N GLY A 28 6.02 1.63 1.39
CA GLY A 28 4.76 2.08 1.96
C GLY A 28 4.54 1.55 3.38
N TRP A 29 4.65 0.24 3.56
CA TRP A 29 4.50 -0.39 4.88
C TRP A 29 5.50 0.17 5.88
N GLY A 30 6.76 0.30 5.47
CA GLY A 30 7.82 0.86 6.30
C GLY A 30 7.52 2.29 6.75
N ALA A 31 6.94 3.13 5.88
CA ALA A 31 6.53 4.48 6.24
C ALA A 31 5.37 4.48 7.26
N ALA A 32 4.37 3.62 7.07
CA ALA A 32 3.26 3.50 8.02
C ALA A 32 3.70 3.07 9.42
N VAL A 33 4.67 2.14 9.49
CA VAL A 33 5.19 1.61 10.76
C VAL A 33 6.14 2.57 11.47
N LYS A 34 6.91 3.37 10.72
CA LYS A 34 7.83 4.36 11.31
C LYS A 34 7.11 5.50 12.04
N GLY A 35 5.81 5.67 11.79
CA GLY A 35 4.99 6.68 12.44
C GLY A 35 5.04 8.01 11.72
N ASP A 36 4.05 8.84 12.05
CA ASP A 36 3.76 10.12 11.43
C ASP A 36 4.84 11.15 11.75
N ASP A 37 5.83 11.25 10.86
CA ASP A 37 6.60 12.46 10.73
C ASP A 37 5.67 13.49 10.08
N GLU A 38 5.57 14.73 10.59
CA GLU A 38 4.74 15.79 9.97
C GLU A 38 5.10 16.02 8.49
N SER A 39 6.26 15.51 8.05
CA SER A 39 6.77 15.50 6.68
C SER A 39 6.41 14.26 5.85
N SER A 40 5.61 13.34 6.37
CA SER A 40 5.16 12.14 5.65
C SER A 40 4.34 12.55 4.43
N ARG A 41 4.76 12.11 3.25
CA ARG A 41 4.04 12.34 1.98
C ARG A 41 2.60 11.79 1.95
N TYR A 42 2.23 10.98 2.94
CA TYR A 42 0.88 10.42 3.11
C TYR A 42 -0.01 11.26 4.03
N ASN A 43 0.50 12.36 4.60
CA ASN A 43 -0.27 13.29 5.44
C ASN A 43 -1.01 14.34 4.64
N ASP A 44 -0.43 14.72 3.50
CA ASP A 44 -1.16 15.42 2.47
C ASP A 44 -1.93 14.36 1.67
N ASP A 45 -3.21 14.22 2.01
CA ASP A 45 -4.31 13.47 1.37
C ASP A 45 -4.17 13.07 -0.13
N PRO A 46 -3.63 13.90 -1.06
CA PRO A 46 -3.47 13.56 -2.48
C PRO A 46 -2.81 12.21 -2.83
N GLU A 47 -1.95 11.63 -2.00
CA GLU A 47 -1.33 10.32 -2.33
C GLU A 47 -2.20 9.10 -1.97
N LEU A 48 -3.29 9.29 -1.22
CA LEU A 48 -4.23 8.23 -0.84
C LEU A 48 -5.46 8.17 -1.75
N THR A 49 -5.77 9.18 -2.55
CA THR A 49 -6.96 9.16 -3.43
C THR A 49 -6.97 7.95 -4.37
N ASN A 50 -5.80 7.58 -4.89
CA ASN A 50 -5.61 6.48 -5.82
C ASN A 50 -5.03 5.25 -5.13
N LEU A 51 -5.26 4.05 -5.65
CA LEU A 51 -4.62 2.83 -5.17
C LEU A 51 -3.38 2.50 -6.02
N THR A 52 -2.21 2.51 -5.39
CA THR A 52 -0.91 2.12 -5.97
C THR A 52 -0.27 1.04 -5.10
N TRP A 53 0.77 0.35 -5.60
CA TRP A 53 1.48 -0.65 -4.78
C TRP A 53 2.09 -0.06 -3.51
N ASP A 54 2.59 1.17 -3.62
CA ASP A 54 3.23 1.88 -2.54
C ASP A 54 2.22 2.30 -1.45
N ASN A 55 1.13 2.99 -1.82
CA ASN A 55 0.14 3.39 -0.82
C ASN A 55 -0.70 2.21 -0.30
N LEU A 56 -0.87 1.12 -1.05
CA LEU A 56 -1.44 -0.12 -0.53
C LEU A 56 -0.60 -0.64 0.63
N GLY A 57 0.72 -0.67 0.46
CA GLY A 57 1.64 -1.02 1.54
C GLY A 57 1.49 -0.11 2.75
N TYR A 58 1.35 1.21 2.53
CA TYR A 58 1.11 2.17 3.61
C TYR A 58 -0.20 1.90 4.34
N ARG A 59 -1.32 1.75 3.62
CA ARG A 59 -2.65 1.46 4.17
C ARG A 59 -2.63 0.20 5.02
N LEU A 60 -2.10 -0.90 4.49
CA LEU A 60 -2.01 -2.16 5.24
C LEU A 60 -1.07 -2.05 6.44
N GLY A 61 0.04 -1.31 6.32
CA GLY A 61 0.93 -1.03 7.44
C GLY A 61 0.26 -0.20 8.54
N ARG A 62 -0.64 0.74 8.19
CA ARG A 62 -1.45 1.48 9.17
C ARG A 62 -2.50 0.60 9.84
N LEU A 63 -3.05 -0.37 9.12
CA LEU A 63 -4.07 -1.31 9.62
C LEU A 63 -3.46 -2.39 10.55
N PHE A 64 -2.35 -3.00 10.14
CA PHE A 64 -1.77 -4.16 10.80
C PHE A 64 -0.54 -3.85 11.67
N GLY A 65 0.09 -2.70 11.47
CA GLY A 65 1.28 -2.28 12.21
C GLY A 65 2.55 -3.09 11.86
N PRO A 66 3.56 -3.08 12.75
CA PRO A 66 4.81 -3.82 12.54
C PRO A 66 4.55 -5.34 12.45
N THR A 67 5.05 -5.98 11.39
CA THR A 67 5.00 -7.43 11.20
C THR A 67 6.26 -7.94 10.49
N SER A 68 6.47 -9.26 10.44
CA SER A 68 7.67 -9.85 9.83
C SER A 68 7.73 -9.63 8.31
N LYS A 69 8.94 -9.69 7.73
CA LYS A 69 9.12 -9.52 6.28
C LYS A 69 8.44 -10.63 5.49
N GLU A 70 8.40 -11.84 6.04
CA GLU A 70 7.72 -13.00 5.45
C GLU A 70 6.21 -12.76 5.38
N ARG A 71 5.59 -12.26 6.45
CA ARG A 71 4.15 -11.92 6.44
C ARG A 71 3.81 -10.77 5.49
N GLN A 72 4.68 -9.77 5.42
CA GLN A 72 4.54 -8.70 4.41
C GLN A 72 4.65 -9.25 2.99
N GLN A 73 5.50 -10.26 2.78
CA GLN A 73 5.67 -10.93 1.50
C GLN A 73 4.43 -11.74 1.11
N GLU A 74 3.89 -12.54 2.03
CA GLU A 74 2.67 -13.33 1.82
C GLU A 74 1.47 -12.43 1.49
N LEU A 75 1.32 -11.30 2.21
CA LEU A 75 0.27 -10.32 1.92
C LEU A 75 0.46 -9.66 0.55
N PHE A 76 1.70 -9.31 0.18
CA PHE A 76 1.99 -8.76 -1.14
C PHE A 76 1.60 -9.75 -2.25
N GLU A 77 1.97 -11.02 -2.12
CA GLU A 77 1.63 -12.07 -3.09
C GLU A 77 0.12 -12.26 -3.21
N TRP A 78 -0.60 -12.25 -2.08
CA TRP A 78 -2.06 -12.28 -2.09
C TRP A 78 -2.67 -11.09 -2.82
N CYS A 79 -2.16 -9.86 -2.59
CA CYS A 79 -2.63 -8.66 -3.28
C CYS A 79 -2.35 -8.70 -4.80
N VAL A 80 -1.26 -9.34 -5.23
CA VAL A 80 -0.97 -9.56 -6.66
C VAL A 80 -1.98 -10.53 -7.25
N ALA A 81 -2.23 -11.67 -6.60
CA ALA A 81 -3.23 -12.64 -7.08
C ALA A 81 -4.63 -12.00 -7.18
N GLN A 82 -5.03 -11.21 -6.17
CA GLN A 82 -6.28 -10.48 -6.18
C GLN A 82 -6.39 -9.47 -7.34
N GLN A 83 -5.30 -8.76 -7.66
CA GLN A 83 -5.27 -7.84 -8.80
C GLN A 83 -5.44 -8.60 -10.13
N GLU A 84 -4.83 -9.77 -10.25
CA GLU A 84 -4.91 -10.61 -11.44
C GLU A 84 -6.33 -11.17 -11.63
N GLU A 85 -6.97 -11.65 -10.56
CA GLU A 85 -8.36 -12.13 -10.58
C GLU A 85 -9.36 -11.04 -10.98
N ASP A 86 -9.20 -9.81 -10.49
CA ASP A 86 -10.02 -8.65 -10.89
C ASP A 86 -9.84 -8.25 -12.38
N THR A 87 -8.90 -8.88 -13.09
CA THR A 87 -8.61 -8.63 -14.52
C THR A 87 -9.32 -9.62 -15.46
N GLU A 88 -9.87 -10.72 -14.93
CA GLU A 88 -10.65 -11.71 -15.69
C GLU A 88 -12.15 -11.37 -15.77
#